data_AF-A0A962PB43-F1
#
_entry.id   AF-A0A962PB43-F1
#
_cell.length_a   1.000
_cell.length_b   1.000
_cell.length_c   1.000
_cell.angle_alpha   90.00
_cell.angle_beta   90.00
_cell.angle_gamma   90.00
#
_symmetry.space_group_name_H-M   'P 1'
#
loop_
_entity.id
_entity.type
_entity.pdbx_description
1 polymer ?
#
loop_
_entity_poly.entity_id
_entity_poly.type
_entity_poly.pdbx_seq_one_letter_code
_entity_poly.pdbx_strand_id
1 'polypeptide(L)'
;RWDSLGEFLALAASLEHFSQVTGNARAQVLATALDKATGEFLNNNKSPSRKVKELDNRGSHFYLALYWAQALAAQDQDAGLAKSFSALAATLAAQEQQIVAELNGAQGVAVDIGGYYRPDQQKCSDAMRPSPTLNAALASLG
;
A
#
# COMPACT_ATOMS: atom_id res chain seq x y z
N ARG A 1 6.93 7.19 12.77
CA ARG A 1 7.70 7.41 11.53
C ARG A 1 8.50 6.17 11.11
N TRP A 2 7.99 4.96 11.34
CA TRP A 2 8.62 3.73 10.86
C TRP A 2 8.63 3.73 9.33
N ASP A 3 9.73 3.26 8.72
CA ASP A 3 9.86 3.13 7.27
C ASP A 3 9.72 1.65 6.88
N SER A 4 8.71 1.34 6.07
CA SER A 4 8.39 -0.02 5.62
C SER A 4 9.12 -0.42 4.33
N LEU A 5 10.08 0.37 3.84
CA LEU A 5 10.84 0.04 2.63
C LEU A 5 11.43 -1.39 2.65
N GLY A 6 11.98 -1.82 3.80
CA GLY A 6 12.51 -3.17 3.95
C GLY A 6 11.45 -4.27 3.81
N GLU A 7 10.21 -4.00 4.23
CA GLU A 7 9.08 -4.92 4.07
C GLU A 7 8.69 -5.05 2.60
N PHE A 8 8.71 -3.95 1.85
CA PHE A 8 8.37 -3.94 0.42
C PHE A 8 9.39 -4.74 -0.40
N LEU A 9 10.68 -4.50 -0.13
CA LEU A 9 11.79 -5.23 -0.77
C LEU A 9 11.75 -6.73 -0.43
N ALA A 10 11.48 -7.07 0.84
CA ALA A 10 11.35 -8.47 1.25
C ALA A 10 10.15 -9.16 0.60
N LEU A 11 9.02 -8.46 0.44
CA LEU A 11 7.83 -9.01 -0.20
C LEU A 11 8.05 -9.27 -1.69
N ALA A 12 8.72 -8.38 -2.42
CA ALA A 12 9.05 -8.60 -3.83
C ALA A 12 9.92 -9.85 -4.01
N ALA A 13 10.99 -9.98 -3.22
CA ALA A 13 11.85 -11.16 -3.23
C ALA A 13 11.09 -12.44 -2.83
N SER A 14 10.15 -12.34 -1.87
CA SER A 14 9.31 -13.48 -1.45
C SER A 14 8.39 -13.96 -2.57
N LEU A 15 7.75 -13.04 -3.30
CA LEU A 15 6.88 -13.37 -4.43
C LEU A 15 7.67 -13.95 -5.61
N GLU A 16 8.85 -13.39 -5.90
CA GLU A 16 9.75 -13.93 -6.92
C GLU A 16 10.20 -15.35 -6.56
N HIS A 17 10.64 -15.58 -5.32
CA HIS A 17 11.00 -16.92 -4.86
C HIS A 17 9.83 -17.90 -5.01
N PHE A 18 8.62 -17.50 -4.60
CA PHE A 18 7.42 -18.32 -4.73
C PHE A 18 7.12 -18.67 -6.20
N SER A 19 7.25 -17.71 -7.12
CA SER A 19 7.16 -17.94 -8.57
C SER A 19 8.16 -19.00 -9.04
N GLN A 20 9.43 -18.86 -8.67
CA GLN A 20 10.50 -19.76 -9.12
C GLN A 20 10.32 -21.21 -8.61
N VAL A 21 9.92 -21.39 -7.36
CA VAL A 21 9.81 -22.73 -6.76
C VAL A 21 8.51 -23.45 -7.09
N THR A 22 7.45 -22.72 -7.44
CA THR A 22 6.14 -23.31 -7.76
C THR A 22 5.77 -23.26 -9.24
N GLY A 23 6.49 -22.47 -10.03
CA GLY A 23 6.11 -22.14 -11.40
C GLY A 23 4.91 -21.18 -11.50
N ASN A 24 4.57 -20.45 -10.42
CA ASN A 24 3.44 -19.53 -10.42
C ASN A 24 3.77 -18.23 -11.16
N ALA A 25 3.45 -18.19 -12.45
CA ALA A 25 3.68 -17.02 -13.31
C ALA A 25 2.98 -15.74 -12.81
N ARG A 26 1.81 -15.83 -12.16
CA ARG A 26 1.13 -14.67 -11.59
C ARG A 26 1.91 -14.04 -10.44
N ALA A 27 2.58 -14.86 -9.62
CA ALA A 27 3.44 -14.36 -8.56
C ALA A 27 4.65 -13.59 -9.13
N GLN A 28 5.18 -13.99 -10.29
CA GLN A 28 6.21 -13.21 -11.00
C GLN A 28 5.70 -11.83 -11.38
N VAL A 29 4.49 -11.75 -11.94
CA VAL A 29 3.87 -10.47 -12.33
C VAL A 29 3.67 -9.57 -11.11
N LEU A 30 3.22 -10.12 -9.99
CA LEU A 30 3.09 -9.38 -8.73
C LEU A 30 4.44 -8.85 -8.24
N ALA A 31 5.49 -9.68 -8.23
CA ALA A 31 6.84 -9.30 -7.82
C ALA A 31 7.39 -8.17 -8.70
N THR A 32 7.38 -8.35 -10.02
CA THR A 32 7.89 -7.36 -10.98
C THR A 32 7.12 -6.03 -10.91
N ALA A 33 5.80 -6.07 -10.69
CA ALA A 33 5.02 -4.86 -10.49
C ALA A 33 5.33 -4.18 -9.15
N LEU A 34 5.64 -4.94 -8.09
CA LEU A 34 6.00 -4.40 -6.79
C LEU A 34 7.39 -3.74 -6.81
N ASP A 35 8.34 -4.29 -7.55
CA ASP A 35 9.65 -3.67 -7.78
C ASP A 35 9.50 -2.31 -8.49
N LYS A 36 8.68 -2.26 -9.55
CA LYS A 36 8.35 -1.01 -10.25
C LYS A 36 7.70 0.01 -9.31
N ALA A 37 6.75 -0.43 -8.50
CA ALA A 37 6.06 0.41 -7.52
C ALA A 37 7.02 0.97 -6.46
N THR A 38 7.95 0.14 -5.97
CA THR A 38 8.98 0.56 -5.00
C THR A 38 9.95 1.57 -5.63
N GLY A 39 10.32 1.39 -6.89
CA GLY A 39 11.12 2.37 -7.64
C GLY A 39 10.41 3.72 -7.77
N GLU A 40 9.15 3.72 -8.19
CA GLU A 40 8.33 4.93 -8.32
C GLU A 40 8.11 5.62 -6.96
N PHE A 41 7.90 4.83 -5.91
CA PHE A 41 7.80 5.29 -4.53
C PHE A 41 9.05 6.06 -4.07
N LEU A 42 10.24 5.55 -4.39
CA LEU A 42 11.51 6.20 -4.07
C LEU A 42 11.73 7.45 -4.92
N ASN A 43 11.49 7.37 -6.24
CA ASN A 43 11.65 8.49 -7.17
C ASN A 43 10.77 9.69 -6.79
N ASN A 44 9.54 9.42 -6.33
CA ASN A 44 8.59 10.45 -5.92
C ASN A 44 8.68 10.83 -4.43
N ASN A 45 9.71 10.34 -3.73
CA ASN A 45 9.99 10.62 -2.33
C ASN A 45 8.77 10.43 -1.41
N LYS A 46 8.09 9.28 -1.55
CA LYS A 46 6.87 8.95 -0.79
C LYS A 46 7.14 8.20 0.52
N SER A 47 8.38 8.19 0.99
CA SER A 47 8.76 7.69 2.32
C SER A 47 8.15 8.53 3.44
N PRO A 48 7.97 7.94 4.65
CA PRO A 48 7.44 8.66 5.81
C PRO A 48 8.29 9.87 6.19
N SER A 49 7.65 11.03 6.28
CA SER A 49 8.23 12.22 6.89
C SER A 49 8.40 12.03 8.41
N ARG A 50 9.23 12.90 8.99
CA ARG A 50 9.45 13.00 10.43
C ARG A 50 8.58 14.06 11.09
N LYS A 51 7.78 14.80 10.32
CA LYS A 51 6.92 15.89 10.80
C LYS A 51 5.46 15.46 10.86
N VAL A 52 4.75 15.95 11.88
CA VAL A 52 3.31 15.72 12.02
C VAL A 52 2.54 16.47 10.93
N LYS A 53 1.45 15.87 10.45
CA LYS A 53 0.61 16.32 9.32
C LYS A 53 1.29 16.28 7.95
N GLU A 54 2.47 15.68 7.86
CA GLU A 54 3.05 15.21 6.60
C GLU A 54 2.85 13.69 6.49
N LEU A 55 3.18 13.09 5.34
CA LEU A 55 3.03 11.65 5.13
C LEU A 55 3.76 10.87 6.23
N ASP A 56 3.06 9.93 6.87
CA ASP A 56 3.66 8.97 7.78
C ASP A 56 3.67 7.56 7.16
N ASN A 57 3.87 6.53 7.97
CA ASN A 57 3.88 5.14 7.53
C ASN A 57 2.59 4.71 6.80
N ARG A 58 1.43 5.23 7.21
CA ARG A 58 0.14 4.88 6.57
C ARG A 58 0.04 5.53 5.20
N GLY A 59 0.51 6.78 5.10
CA GLY A 59 0.64 7.49 3.83
C GLY A 59 1.58 6.79 2.85
N SER A 60 2.71 6.27 3.32
CA SER A 60 3.66 5.54 2.47
C SER A 60 3.06 4.22 1.94
N HIS A 61 2.28 3.51 2.77
CA HIS A 61 1.56 2.30 2.35
C HIS A 61 0.51 2.60 1.27
N PHE A 62 -0.22 3.71 1.39
CA PHE A 62 -1.16 4.15 0.35
C PHE A 62 -0.45 4.37 -0.99
N TYR A 63 0.67 5.10 -1.01
CA TYR A 63 1.41 5.36 -2.25
C TYR A 63 1.98 4.09 -2.88
N LEU A 64 2.48 3.15 -2.07
CA LEU A 64 2.89 1.86 -2.59
C LEU A 64 1.72 1.12 -3.24
N ALA A 65 0.56 1.08 -2.59
CA ALA A 65 -0.64 0.44 -3.14
C ALA A 65 -1.11 1.08 -4.45
N LEU A 66 -1.08 2.41 -4.54
CA LEU A 66 -1.38 3.17 -5.76
C LEU A 66 -0.44 2.78 -6.91
N TYR A 67 0.87 2.88 -6.70
CA TYR A 67 1.85 2.58 -7.75
C TYR A 67 1.86 1.11 -8.14
N TRP A 68 1.61 0.21 -7.19
CA TRP A 68 1.52 -1.23 -7.47
C TRP A 68 0.27 -1.56 -8.28
N ALA A 69 -0.88 -0.99 -7.94
CA ALA A 69 -2.10 -1.14 -8.73
C ALA A 69 -1.94 -0.58 -10.15
N GLN A 70 -1.28 0.58 -10.30
CA GLN A 70 -0.96 1.15 -11.62
C GLN A 70 -0.04 0.25 -12.44
N ALA A 71 1.04 -0.27 -11.84
CA ALA A 71 1.95 -1.18 -12.50
C ALA A 71 1.27 -2.50 -12.91
N LEU A 72 0.38 -3.03 -12.07
CA LEU A 72 -0.41 -4.23 -12.36
C LEU A 72 -1.48 -4.00 -13.43
N ALA A 73 -2.06 -2.80 -13.50
CA ALA A 73 -3.01 -2.45 -14.54
C ALA A 73 -2.34 -2.21 -15.91
N ALA A 74 -1.10 -1.71 -15.92
CA ALA A 74 -0.38 -1.34 -17.15
C ALA A 74 0.44 -2.48 -17.77
N GLN A 75 0.68 -3.56 -17.04
CA GLN A 75 1.46 -4.71 -17.53
C GLN A 75 0.67 -5.57 -18.53
N ASP A 76 1.38 -6.31 -19.38
CA ASP A 76 0.84 -7.09 -20.51
C ASP A 76 1.11 -8.60 -20.41
N GLN A 77 1.70 -9.07 -19.31
CA GLN A 77 2.01 -10.47 -19.05
C GLN A 77 0.80 -11.29 -18.56
N ASP A 78 -0.12 -10.68 -17.80
CA ASP A 78 -1.38 -11.30 -17.35
C ASP A 78 -2.55 -10.33 -17.50
N ALA A 79 -3.34 -10.53 -18.56
CA ALA A 79 -4.51 -9.70 -18.85
C ALA A 79 -5.60 -9.77 -17.77
N GLY A 80 -5.68 -10.88 -17.02
CA GLY A 80 -6.62 -11.04 -15.91
C GLY A 80 -6.26 -10.13 -14.74
N LEU A 81 -4.99 -10.12 -14.34
CA LEU A 81 -4.47 -9.18 -13.32
C LEU A 81 -4.61 -7.73 -13.79
N ALA A 82 -4.25 -7.42 -15.04
CA ALA A 82 -4.41 -6.07 -15.59
C ALA A 82 -5.86 -5.59 -15.45
N LYS A 83 -6.82 -6.43 -15.85
CA LYS A 83 -8.25 -6.12 -15.74
C LYS A 83 -8.69 -5.95 -14.28
N SER A 84 -8.29 -6.86 -13.39
CA SER A 84 -8.68 -6.81 -11.97
C SER A 84 -8.17 -5.55 -11.26
N PHE A 85 -6.97 -5.07 -11.60
CA PHE A 85 -6.36 -3.90 -10.96
C PHE A 85 -6.69 -2.58 -11.63
N SER A 86 -7.22 -2.58 -12.86
CA SER A 86 -7.54 -1.34 -13.61
C SER A 86 -8.51 -0.41 -12.86
N ALA A 87 -9.60 -0.97 -12.32
CA ALA A 87 -10.59 -0.19 -11.58
C ALA A 87 -10.04 0.35 -10.25
N LEU A 88 -9.25 -0.47 -9.55
CA LEU A 88 -8.60 -0.06 -8.30
C LEU A 88 -7.59 1.06 -8.55
N ALA A 89 -6.72 0.91 -9.56
CA ALA A 89 -5.72 1.92 -9.92
C ALA A 89 -6.37 3.27 -10.25
N ALA A 90 -7.45 3.26 -11.04
CA ALA A 90 -8.21 4.47 -11.38
C ALA A 90 -8.85 5.09 -10.13
N THR A 91 -9.44 4.28 -9.25
CA THR A 91 -10.10 4.76 -8.02
C THR A 91 -9.10 5.39 -7.07
N LEU A 92 -7.98 4.71 -6.79
CA LEU A 92 -6.93 5.23 -5.90
C LEU A 92 -6.32 6.52 -6.44
N ALA A 93 -6.10 6.62 -7.76
CA ALA A 93 -5.60 7.84 -8.39
C ALA A 93 -6.61 8.99 -8.30
N ALA A 94 -7.89 8.73 -8.59
CA ALA A 94 -8.94 9.75 -8.52
C ALA A 94 -9.18 10.25 -7.08
N GLN A 95 -8.98 9.39 -6.08
CA GLN A 95 -9.22 9.70 -4.66
C GLN A 95 -7.94 10.03 -3.87
N GLU A 96 -6.79 10.22 -4.54
CA GLU A 96 -5.49 10.44 -3.89
C GLU A 96 -5.55 11.55 -2.84
N GLN A 97 -6.04 12.73 -3.23
CA GLN A 97 -6.08 13.90 -2.35
C GLN A 97 -6.96 13.65 -1.11
N GLN A 98 -8.11 13.01 -1.31
CA GLN A 98 -9.04 12.69 -0.22
C GLN A 98 -8.42 11.68 0.75
N ILE A 99 -7.82 10.60 0.23
CA ILE A 99 -7.17 9.58 1.05
C ILE A 99 -6.03 10.19 1.87
N VAL A 100 -5.15 10.98 1.24
CA VAL A 100 -4.04 11.64 1.95
C VAL A 100 -4.57 12.61 3.02
N ALA A 101 -5.66 13.34 2.74
CA ALA A 101 -6.28 14.24 3.72
C ALA A 101 -6.84 13.46 4.93
N GLU A 102 -7.51 12.34 4.70
CA GLU A 102 -8.03 11.46 5.77
C GLU A 102 -6.89 10.89 6.63
N LEU A 103 -5.82 10.39 5.99
CA LEU A 103 -4.65 9.84 6.70
C LEU A 103 -3.90 10.91 7.52
N ASN A 104 -3.69 12.10 6.95
CA ASN A 104 -3.03 13.20 7.67
C ASN A 104 -3.94 13.81 8.74
N GLY A 105 -5.26 13.81 8.54
CA GLY A 105 -6.25 14.27 9.49
C GLY A 105 -6.29 13.43 10.78
N ALA A 106 -5.89 12.16 10.72
CA ALA A 106 -5.77 11.29 11.89
C ALA A 106 -4.51 11.59 12.75
N GLN A 107 -3.68 12.55 12.38
CA GLN A 107 -2.45 12.89 13.09
C GLN A 107 -2.62 14.05 14.09
N GLY A 108 -1.70 14.14 15.04
CA GLY A 108 -1.65 15.25 16.00
C GLY A 108 -2.61 15.12 17.19
N VAL A 109 -3.29 13.97 17.32
CA VAL A 109 -4.13 13.61 18.46
C VAL A 109 -3.52 12.44 19.22
N ALA A 110 -3.79 12.36 20.52
CA ALA A 110 -3.44 11.19 21.31
C ALA A 110 -4.27 9.99 20.83
N VAL A 111 -3.64 8.82 20.74
CA VAL A 111 -4.29 7.58 20.29
C VAL A 111 -4.19 6.54 21.40
N ASP A 112 -5.34 6.06 21.87
CA ASP A 112 -5.43 4.92 22.79
C ASP A 112 -5.62 3.63 21.99
N ILE A 113 -4.64 2.74 22.05
CA ILE A 113 -4.68 1.42 21.42
C ILE A 113 -5.00 0.30 22.42
N GLY A 114 -5.36 0.61 23.67
CA GLY A 114 -5.81 -0.38 24.65
C GLY A 114 -4.70 -1.29 25.23
N GLY A 115 -3.43 -0.91 25.08
CA GLY A 115 -2.28 -1.65 25.61
C GLY A 115 -0.98 -1.21 24.95
N TYR A 116 0.14 -1.87 25.27
CA TYR A 116 1.44 -1.59 24.63
C TYR A 116 2.05 -2.84 24.00
N TYR A 117 2.46 -3.82 24.81
CA TYR A 117 2.98 -5.10 24.31
C TYR A 117 1.89 -6.00 23.70
N ARG A 118 0.66 -5.84 24.17
CA ARG A 118 -0.53 -6.54 23.67
C ARG A 118 -1.68 -5.53 23.60
N PRO A 119 -1.73 -4.69 22.56
CA PRO A 119 -2.80 -3.73 22.39
C PRO A 119 -4.12 -4.42 22.03
N ASP A 120 -5.22 -3.68 22.13
CA ASP A 120 -6.51 -4.11 21.63
C ASP A 120 -6.49 -4.13 20.09
N GLN A 121 -6.90 -5.26 19.52
CA GLN A 121 -6.80 -5.49 18.08
C GLN A 121 -7.68 -4.53 17.28
N GLN A 122 -8.90 -4.26 17.75
CA GLN A 122 -9.84 -3.39 17.05
C GLN A 122 -9.36 -1.94 17.10
N LYS A 123 -8.96 -1.46 18.28
CA LYS A 123 -8.40 -0.10 18.44
C LYS A 123 -7.16 0.11 17.57
N CYS A 124 -6.25 -0.88 17.50
CA CYS A 124 -5.10 -0.84 16.60
C CYS A 124 -5.53 -0.78 15.13
N SER A 125 -6.49 -1.62 14.71
CA SER A 125 -7.00 -1.63 13.34
C SER A 125 -7.58 -0.27 12.95
N ASP A 126 -8.42 0.31 13.80
CA ASP A 126 -9.08 1.59 13.56
C ASP A 126 -8.06 2.74 13.49
N ALA A 127 -7.06 2.74 14.39
CA ALA A 127 -5.99 3.74 14.38
C ALA A 127 -5.07 3.65 13.16
N MET A 128 -4.81 2.43 12.67
CA MET A 128 -3.90 2.19 11.54
C MET A 128 -4.58 2.30 10.18
N ARG A 129 -5.92 2.19 10.13
CA ARG A 129 -6.72 2.24 8.89
C ARG A 129 -7.77 3.37 8.93
N PRO A 130 -7.40 4.63 9.22
CA PRO A 130 -8.37 5.69 9.49
C PRO A 130 -9.04 6.26 8.23
N SER A 131 -8.58 5.89 7.02
CA SER A 131 -9.17 6.35 5.76
C SER A 131 -10.30 5.40 5.32
N PRO A 132 -11.58 5.75 5.52
CA PRO A 132 -12.69 4.95 5.01
C PRO A 132 -12.66 4.85 3.48
N THR A 133 -12.18 5.89 2.79
CA THR A 133 -12.07 5.93 1.33
C THR A 133 -11.08 4.89 0.82
N LEU A 134 -9.88 4.83 1.42
CA LEU A 134 -8.89 3.81 1.08
C LEU A 134 -9.40 2.40 1.40
N ASN A 135 -10.02 2.21 2.56
CA ASN A 135 -10.56 0.91 2.96
C ASN A 135 -11.63 0.41 1.98
N ALA A 136 -12.53 1.29 1.54
CA ALA A 136 -13.58 0.96 0.57
C ALA A 136 -12.99 0.65 -0.81
N ALA A 137 -12.00 1.42 -1.27
CA ALA A 137 -11.31 1.15 -2.53
C ALA A 137 -10.66 -0.24 -2.52
N LEU A 138 -9.92 -0.58 -1.47
CA LEU A 138 -9.27 -1.90 -1.35
C LEU A 138 -10.28 -3.04 -1.22
N ALA A 139 -11.43 -2.83 -0.55
CA ALA A 139 -12.48 -3.84 -0.43
C ALA A 139 -13.16 -4.19 -1.76
N SER A 140 -13.02 -3.35 -2.79
CA SER A 140 -13.50 -3.66 -4.14
C SER A 140 -12.65 -4.70 -4.88
N LEU A 141 -11.43 -4.93 -4.40
CA LEU A 141 -10.55 -6.00 -4.87
C LEU A 141 -10.93 -7.29 -4.13
N GLY A 142 -11.58 -8.20 -4.85
CA GLY A 142 -12.23 -9.41 -4.30
C GLY A 142 -11.32 -10.34 -3.51
#